data_AF-A0A1Y1KRW2-F1
#
_entry.id   AF-A0A1Y1KRW2-F1
#
_cell.length_a   1.000
_cell.length_b   1.000
_cell.length_c   1.000
_cell.angle_alpha   90.00
_cell.angle_beta   90.00
_cell.angle_gamma   90.00
#
_symmetry.space_group_name_H-M   'P 1'
#
loop_
_entity.id
_entity.type
_entity.pdbx_description
1 polymer ?
#
loop_
_entity_poly.entity_id
_entity_poly.type
_entity_poly.pdbx_seq_one_letter_code
_entity_poly.pdbx_strand_id
1 'polypeptide(L)'
;MGDFGDNFDIDPAAEFLAREQDELAGLDDEVKNVITVVPPHIEPAVNGFMETISPSPPRHEKKEEPEKIKKWREEQKTRLEEKDREEEIKKEELRQIAAKELQDWYKHHEEQIAKTKAANRNAEKQFVAEDNEIEPGTEWERIAKLCDFNPKASKGNKDVSRMRSIILQLKQSPPPVTNKA
;
A
#
# COMPACT_ATOMS: atom_id res chain seq x y z
N MET A 1 6.88 28.03 -4.34
CA MET A 1 8.28 27.58 -4.19
C MET A 1 8.37 27.10 -2.75
N GLY A 2 8.27 25.82 -2.42
CA GLY A 2 8.73 24.63 -3.13
C GLY A 2 9.76 23.98 -2.20
N ASP A 3 9.29 23.22 -1.21
CA ASP A 3 10.12 22.47 -0.27
C ASP A 3 9.32 21.26 0.25
N PHE A 4 9.11 20.29 -0.64
CA PHE A 4 8.54 18.97 -0.37
C PHE A 4 9.39 17.93 -1.11
N GLY A 5 10.70 17.93 -0.83
CA GLY A 5 11.66 16.96 -1.37
C GLY A 5 12.31 16.21 -0.21
N ASP A 6 12.51 14.91 -0.39
CA ASP A 6 13.36 14.01 0.42
C ASP A 6 12.79 13.44 1.74
N ASN A 7 11.57 12.88 1.74
CA ASN A 7 11.22 11.93 2.81
C ASN A 7 10.17 10.85 2.46
N PHE A 8 9.90 10.60 1.17
CA PHE A 8 8.89 9.62 0.74
C PHE A 8 9.45 8.38 0.02
N ASP A 9 10.77 8.18 -0.01
CA ASP A 9 11.40 7.11 -0.81
C ASP A 9 12.06 5.98 0.00
N ILE A 10 11.67 5.79 1.26
CA ILE A 10 11.93 4.53 1.95
C ILE A 10 10.60 3.81 2.04
N ASP A 11 10.25 3.12 0.95
CA ASP A 11 9.17 2.15 0.94
C ASP A 11 9.41 1.16 2.11
N PRO A 12 8.50 1.04 3.08
CA PRO A 12 8.63 0.08 4.17
C PRO A 12 8.84 -1.36 3.65
N ALA A 13 8.33 -1.65 2.45
CA ALA A 13 8.59 -2.92 1.77
C ALA A 13 10.03 -3.03 1.26
N ALA A 14 10.68 -1.94 0.86
CA ALA A 14 12.08 -1.93 0.46
C ALA A 14 13.02 -2.18 1.64
N GLU A 15 12.73 -1.63 2.83
CA GLU A 15 13.51 -1.89 4.04
C GLU A 15 13.37 -3.36 4.49
N PHE A 16 12.17 -3.93 4.38
CA PHE A 16 11.90 -5.34 4.63
C PHE A 16 12.63 -6.26 3.64
N LEU A 17 12.57 -5.96 2.34
CA LEU A 17 13.26 -6.73 1.29
C LEU A 17 14.79 -6.66 1.43
N ALA A 18 15.34 -5.52 1.84
CA ALA A 18 16.78 -5.37 2.07
C ALA A 18 17.24 -6.20 3.28
N ARG A 19 16.47 -6.22 4.37
CA ARG A 19 16.76 -7.03 5.55
C ARG A 19 16.74 -8.53 5.26
N GLU A 20 15.75 -8.99 4.51
CA GLU A 20 15.65 -10.41 4.11
C GLU A 20 16.74 -10.80 3.10
N GLN A 21 17.17 -9.89 2.22
CA GLN A 21 18.29 -10.16 1.30
C GLN A 21 19.63 -10.33 2.03
N ASP A 22 19.90 -9.53 3.05
CA ASP A 22 21.11 -9.65 3.86
C ASP A 22 21.13 -10.97 4.66
N GLU A 23 19.95 -11.43 5.11
CA GLU A 23 19.78 -12.72 5.80
C GLU A 23 19.93 -13.91 4.82
N LEU A 24 19.52 -13.76 3.56
CA LEU A 24 19.71 -14.77 2.50
C LEU A 24 21.16 -14.84 1.98
N ALA A 25 21.87 -13.72 1.94
CA ALA A 25 23.26 -13.66 1.46
C ALA A 25 24.23 -14.46 2.35
N GLY A 26 23.92 -14.62 3.64
CA GLY A 26 24.71 -15.45 4.55
C GLY A 26 24.56 -16.97 4.35
N LEU A 27 23.48 -17.43 3.69
CA LEU A 27 23.19 -18.85 3.45
C LEU A 27 23.81 -19.37 2.15
N ASP A 28 24.13 -18.49 1.19
CA ASP A 28 24.66 -18.87 -0.12
C ASP A 28 26.11 -19.41 -0.04
N ASP A 29 26.90 -18.90 0.90
CA ASP A 29 28.29 -19.36 1.14
C ASP A 29 28.35 -20.73 1.84
N GLU A 30 27.36 -21.08 2.66
CA GLU A 30 27.31 -22.39 3.34
C GLU A 30 26.89 -23.53 2.38
N VAL A 31 26.05 -23.23 1.38
CA VAL A 31 25.61 -24.20 0.36
C VAL A 31 26.69 -24.45 -0.70
N LYS A 32 27.49 -23.43 -1.07
CA LYS A 32 28.62 -23.60 -2.02
C LYS A 32 29.72 -24.48 -1.45
N ASN A 33 29.98 -24.44 -0.15
CA ASN A 33 31.02 -25.24 0.49
C ASN A 33 30.73 -26.76 0.52
N VAL A 34 29.47 -27.17 0.29
CA VAL A 34 29.09 -28.60 0.17
C VAL A 34 29.23 -29.11 -1.27
N ILE A 35 29.19 -28.22 -2.28
CA ILE A 35 29.22 -28.59 -3.71
C ILE A 35 30.67 -28.61 -4.28
N THR A 36 31.64 -27.96 -3.63
CA THR A 36 33.01 -27.77 -4.15
C THR A 36 33.99 -28.94 -3.94
N VAL A 37 33.54 -30.13 -3.53
CA VAL A 37 34.40 -31.33 -3.53
C VAL A 37 34.15 -32.16 -4.80
N VAL A 38 34.49 -31.59 -5.96
CA VAL A 38 34.62 -32.31 -7.24
C VAL A 38 36.10 -32.25 -7.68
N PRO A 39 36.80 -33.38 -7.89
CA PRO A 39 38.22 -33.38 -8.29
C PRO A 39 38.41 -32.86 -9.74
N PRO A 40 39.60 -32.31 -10.09
CA PRO A 40 39.76 -31.48 -11.28
C PRO A 40 39.69 -32.25 -12.60
N HIS A 41 39.09 -31.57 -13.58
CA HIS A 41 38.85 -31.93 -14.97
C HIS A 41 40.17 -31.96 -15.78
N ILE A 42 40.42 -33.02 -16.56
CA ILE A 42 41.55 -33.14 -17.52
C ILE A 42 40.98 -33.10 -18.94
N GLU A 43 41.57 -32.25 -19.79
CA GLU A 43 41.20 -31.98 -21.20
C GLU A 43 41.38 -33.18 -22.15
N PRO A 44 40.69 -33.21 -23.31
CA PRO A 44 40.68 -34.35 -24.21
C PRO A 44 41.85 -34.29 -25.22
N ALA A 45 42.81 -35.22 -25.09
CA ALA A 45 43.81 -35.52 -26.12
C ALA A 45 43.49 -36.84 -26.83
N VAL A 46 43.49 -36.79 -28.16
CA VAL A 46 43.12 -37.87 -29.07
C VAL A 46 44.21 -38.94 -29.23
N ASN A 47 43.74 -40.17 -29.50
CA ASN A 47 44.39 -41.33 -30.11
C ASN A 47 45.25 -42.28 -29.25
N GLY A 48 44.84 -43.55 -29.22
CA GLY A 48 45.70 -44.66 -28.83
C GLY A 48 44.97 -45.94 -28.44
N PHE A 49 44.71 -46.80 -29.41
CA PHE A 49 44.33 -48.21 -29.28
C PHE A 49 45.08 -48.96 -28.16
N MET A 50 44.35 -49.51 -27.18
CA MET A 50 44.70 -50.80 -26.54
C MET A 50 43.47 -51.42 -25.87
N GLU A 51 42.94 -52.46 -26.49
CA GLU A 51 42.00 -53.39 -25.90
C GLU A 51 42.68 -54.10 -24.72
N THR A 52 42.25 -53.81 -23.49
CA THR A 52 42.64 -54.56 -22.28
C THR A 52 41.38 -55.01 -21.56
N ILE A 53 41.15 -56.32 -21.59
CA ILE A 53 40.10 -57.03 -20.86
C ILE A 53 40.57 -57.17 -19.40
N SER A 54 39.86 -56.56 -18.43
CA SER A 54 39.94 -56.94 -17.00
C SER A 54 38.88 -56.22 -16.14
N PRO A 55 38.49 -56.79 -14.97
CA PRO A 55 37.33 -57.64 -14.78
C PRO A 55 36.11 -56.90 -14.18
N SER A 56 34.93 -57.54 -14.30
CA SER A 56 33.66 -57.10 -13.72
C SER A 56 33.80 -56.58 -12.28
N PRO A 57 33.14 -55.45 -11.91
CA PRO A 57 33.16 -54.96 -10.54
C PRO A 57 32.55 -56.01 -9.59
N PRO A 58 33.07 -56.14 -8.35
CA PRO A 58 32.48 -57.04 -7.37
C PRO A 58 31.03 -56.62 -7.14
N ARG A 59 30.12 -57.59 -7.24
CA ARG A 59 28.71 -57.43 -6.92
C ARG A 59 28.62 -56.88 -5.49
N HIS A 60 28.26 -55.60 -5.34
CA HIS A 60 28.00 -55.00 -4.04
C HIS A 60 26.84 -55.75 -3.40
N GLU A 61 27.16 -56.66 -2.49
CA GLU A 61 26.21 -57.17 -1.50
C GLU A 61 25.62 -55.97 -0.78
N LYS A 62 24.29 -55.94 -0.68
CA LYS A 62 23.53 -54.88 -0.02
C LYS A 62 23.89 -54.91 1.47
N LYS A 63 24.98 -54.24 1.85
CA LYS A 63 25.31 -54.00 3.25
C LYS A 63 24.16 -53.17 3.81
N GLU A 64 23.39 -53.77 4.72
CA GLU A 64 22.30 -53.07 5.39
C GLU A 64 22.86 -51.80 6.01
N GLU A 65 22.27 -50.65 5.67
CA GLU A 65 22.75 -49.36 6.17
C GLU A 65 22.85 -49.41 7.70
N PRO A 66 23.98 -49.01 8.30
CA PRO A 66 24.16 -49.10 9.74
C PRO A 66 23.10 -48.25 10.44
N GLU A 67 22.49 -48.77 11.51
CA GLU A 67 21.32 -48.17 12.17
C GLU A 67 21.52 -46.71 12.60
N LYS A 68 22.76 -46.31 12.88
CA LYS A 68 23.12 -44.92 13.19
C LYS A 68 22.86 -43.97 12.02
N ILE A 69 23.15 -44.40 10.79
CA ILE A 69 22.90 -43.61 9.57
C ILE A 69 21.40 -43.56 9.27
N LYS A 70 20.66 -44.64 9.54
CA LYS A 70 19.19 -44.64 9.43
C LYS A 70 18.56 -43.62 10.36
N LYS A 71 18.92 -43.64 11.65
CA LYS A 71 18.46 -42.65 12.64
C LYS A 71 18.83 -41.22 12.25
N TRP A 72 20.07 -40.99 11.81
CA TRP A 72 20.50 -39.67 11.36
C TRP A 72 19.72 -39.17 10.14
N ARG A 73 19.42 -40.04 9.15
CA ARG A 73 18.60 -39.66 7.99
C ARG A 73 17.15 -39.35 8.38
N GLU A 74 16.58 -40.13 9.29
CA GLU A 74 15.23 -39.88 9.81
C GLU A 74 15.17 -38.55 10.58
N GLU A 75 16.16 -38.26 11.43
CA GLU A 75 16.28 -36.99 12.16
C GLU A 75 16.47 -35.79 11.21
N GLN A 76 17.35 -35.90 10.21
CA GLN A 76 17.55 -34.84 9.21
C GLN A 76 16.31 -34.61 8.35
N LYS A 77 15.65 -35.69 7.92
CA LYS A 77 14.40 -35.60 7.16
C LYS A 77 13.31 -34.91 7.97
N THR A 78 13.18 -35.27 9.24
CA THR A 78 12.19 -34.66 10.15
C THR A 78 12.48 -33.17 10.35
N ARG A 79 13.76 -32.80 10.57
CA ARG A 79 14.16 -31.39 10.69
C ARG A 79 13.88 -30.59 9.42
N LEU A 80 14.09 -31.19 8.25
CA LEU A 80 13.80 -30.53 6.98
C LEU A 80 12.29 -30.32 6.81
N GLU A 81 11.49 -31.33 7.10
CA GLU A 81 10.02 -31.24 7.04
C GLU A 81 9.46 -30.20 8.03
N GLU A 82 10.08 -30.06 9.20
CA GLU A 82 9.70 -29.01 10.16
C GLU A 82 10.01 -27.61 9.62
N LYS A 83 11.18 -27.40 9.00
CA LYS A 83 11.52 -26.13 8.35
C LYS A 83 10.58 -25.80 7.19
N ASP A 84 10.31 -26.76 6.31
CA ASP A 84 9.38 -26.58 5.19
C ASP A 84 7.98 -26.20 5.70
N ARG A 85 7.56 -26.79 6.83
CA ARG A 85 6.28 -26.46 7.46
C ARG A 85 6.27 -25.05 8.05
N GLU A 86 7.33 -24.64 8.73
CA GLU A 86 7.45 -23.27 9.27
C GLU A 86 7.43 -22.22 8.16
N GLU A 87 8.11 -22.49 7.04
CA GLU A 87 8.11 -21.62 5.86
C GLU A 87 6.72 -21.47 5.26
N GLU A 88 5.99 -22.58 5.08
CA GLU A 88 4.63 -22.54 4.54
C GLU A 88 3.65 -21.84 5.51
N ILE A 89 3.83 -21.99 6.83
CA ILE A 89 3.05 -21.22 7.82
C ILE A 89 3.32 -19.73 7.70
N LYS A 90 4.58 -19.30 7.70
CA LYS A 90 4.95 -17.87 7.57
C LYS A 90 4.42 -17.27 6.28
N LYS A 91 4.52 -18.01 5.17
CA LYS A 91 3.99 -17.60 3.87
C LYS A 91 2.47 -17.42 3.89
N GLU A 92 1.75 -18.34 4.53
CA GLU A 92 0.29 -18.23 4.68
C GLU A 92 -0.10 -17.08 5.62
N GLU A 93 0.65 -16.85 6.70
CA GLU A 93 0.46 -15.70 7.59
C GLU A 93 0.65 -14.38 6.85
N LEU A 94 1.73 -14.24 6.06
CA LEU A 94 1.96 -13.06 5.21
C LEU A 94 0.83 -12.87 4.20
N ARG A 95 0.36 -13.95 3.58
CA ARG A 95 -0.78 -13.91 2.65
C ARG A 95 -2.05 -13.43 3.35
N GLN A 96 -2.31 -13.90 4.57
CA GLN A 96 -3.46 -13.49 5.35
C GLN A 96 -3.36 -12.04 5.82
N ILE A 97 -2.18 -11.57 6.19
CA ILE A 97 -1.94 -10.16 6.55
C ILE A 97 -2.21 -9.27 5.36
N ALA A 98 -1.62 -9.57 4.20
CA ALA A 98 -1.83 -8.82 2.97
C ALA A 98 -3.31 -8.80 2.56
N ALA A 99 -4.01 -9.94 2.69
CA ALA A 99 -5.44 -10.01 2.41
C ALA A 99 -6.29 -9.17 3.39
N LYS A 100 -5.96 -9.18 4.69
CA LYS A 100 -6.64 -8.37 5.70
C LYS A 100 -6.41 -6.88 5.47
N GLU A 101 -5.18 -6.48 5.21
CA GLU A 101 -4.84 -5.07 4.95
C GLU A 101 -5.59 -4.54 3.73
N LEU A 102 -5.68 -5.33 2.65
CA LEU A 102 -6.46 -4.98 1.48
C LEU A 102 -7.95 -4.83 1.81
N GLN A 103 -8.52 -5.76 2.59
CA GLN A 103 -9.91 -5.66 3.02
C GLN A 103 -10.17 -4.42 3.88
N ASP A 104 -9.27 -4.11 4.80
CA ASP A 104 -9.40 -2.95 5.68
C ASP A 104 -9.24 -1.63 4.91
N TRP A 105 -8.38 -1.59 3.89
CA TRP A 105 -8.30 -0.47 2.96
C TRP A 105 -9.64 -0.24 2.23
N TYR A 106 -10.25 -1.30 1.70
CA TYR A 106 -11.55 -1.18 1.03
C TYR A 106 -12.65 -0.69 1.97
N LYS A 107 -12.70 -1.21 3.21
CA LYS A 107 -13.65 -0.73 4.23
C LYS A 107 -13.45 0.75 4.52
N HIS A 108 -12.20 1.16 4.76
CA HIS A 108 -11.89 2.56 5.03
C HIS A 108 -12.26 3.46 3.85
N HIS A 109 -11.96 3.02 2.62
CA HIS A 109 -12.31 3.76 1.41
C HIS A 109 -13.83 3.91 1.26
N GLU A 110 -14.59 2.84 1.47
CA GLU A 110 -16.04 2.87 1.45
C GLU A 110 -16.60 3.81 2.51
N GLU A 111 -16.08 3.76 3.74
CA GLU A 111 -16.44 4.66 4.82
C GLU A 111 -16.15 6.13 4.47
N GLN A 112 -14.99 6.44 3.88
CA GLN A 112 -14.66 7.80 3.44
C GLN A 112 -15.60 8.30 2.34
N ILE A 113 -15.93 7.44 1.38
CA ILE A 113 -16.92 7.76 0.34
C ILE A 113 -18.29 7.99 0.97
N ALA A 114 -18.73 7.12 1.87
CA ALA A 114 -20.02 7.23 2.55
C ALA A 114 -20.09 8.52 3.39
N LYS A 115 -19.01 8.85 4.11
CA LYS A 115 -18.88 10.09 4.88
C LYS A 115 -18.94 11.32 3.99
N THR A 116 -18.21 11.33 2.88
CA THR A 116 -18.24 12.45 1.90
C THR A 116 -19.64 12.61 1.29
N LYS A 117 -20.27 11.51 0.87
CA LYS A 117 -21.66 11.52 0.35
C LYS A 117 -22.64 12.02 1.41
N ALA A 118 -22.51 11.60 2.66
CA ALA A 118 -23.36 12.04 3.75
C ALA A 118 -23.16 13.54 4.07
N ALA A 119 -21.91 14.00 4.11
CA ALA A 119 -21.58 15.40 4.31
C ALA A 119 -22.17 16.28 3.19
N ASN A 120 -22.02 15.88 1.92
CA ASN A 120 -22.59 16.59 0.78
C ASN A 120 -24.12 16.64 0.85
N ARG A 121 -24.78 15.52 1.16
CA ARG A 121 -26.25 15.50 1.35
C ARG A 121 -26.69 16.38 2.51
N ASN A 122 -25.95 16.41 3.61
CA ASN A 122 -26.28 17.25 4.74
C ASN A 122 -26.07 18.75 4.42
N ALA A 123 -24.97 19.08 3.74
CA ALA A 123 -24.70 20.43 3.28
C ALA A 123 -25.77 20.92 2.29
N GLU A 124 -26.21 20.07 1.36
CA GLU A 124 -27.31 20.38 0.45
C GLU A 124 -28.63 20.60 1.21
N LYS A 125 -28.97 19.72 2.17
CA LYS A 125 -30.15 19.90 3.02
C LYS A 125 -30.12 21.20 3.80
N GLN A 126 -28.98 21.56 4.38
CA GLN A 126 -28.79 22.82 5.09
C GLN A 126 -28.92 24.03 4.15
N PHE A 127 -28.27 23.97 2.99
CA PHE A 127 -28.35 25.01 1.97
C PHE A 127 -29.81 25.25 1.50
N VAL A 128 -30.55 24.17 1.25
CA VAL A 128 -31.96 24.23 0.86
C VAL A 128 -32.84 24.73 2.01
N ALA A 129 -32.57 24.34 3.26
CA ALA A 129 -33.33 24.82 4.41
C ALA A 129 -33.12 26.33 4.63
N GLU A 130 -31.88 26.81 4.57
CA GLU A 130 -31.55 28.24 4.69
C GLU A 130 -32.19 29.09 3.58
N ASP A 131 -32.39 28.54 2.38
CA ASP A 131 -33.05 29.25 1.27
C ASP A 131 -34.59 29.24 1.39
N ASN A 132 -35.18 28.16 1.90
CA ASN A 132 -36.63 28.03 2.09
C ASN A 132 -37.18 28.77 3.32
N GLU A 133 -36.34 29.17 4.27
CA GLU A 133 -36.72 29.99 5.43
C GLU A 133 -36.93 31.45 5.01
N ILE A 134 -37.92 31.66 4.13
CA ILE A 134 -38.33 32.96 3.62
C ILE A 134 -39.26 33.60 4.65
N GLU A 135 -38.69 34.08 5.75
CA GLU A 135 -39.44 34.92 6.69
C GLU A 135 -39.51 36.36 6.19
N PRO A 136 -40.71 36.99 6.18
CA PRO A 136 -40.88 38.39 5.81
C PRO A 136 -40.02 39.31 6.68
N GLY A 137 -39.14 40.10 6.07
CA GLY A 137 -38.23 41.04 6.75
C GLY A 137 -36.74 40.63 6.74
N THR A 138 -36.40 39.43 6.26
CA THR A 138 -35.01 38.93 6.15
C THR A 138 -34.42 39.10 4.74
N GLU A 139 -35.12 39.74 3.81
CA GLU A 139 -34.77 39.76 2.38
C GLU A 139 -33.42 40.45 2.14
N TRP A 140 -33.17 41.59 2.78
CA TRP A 140 -31.90 42.31 2.65
C TRP A 140 -30.73 41.58 3.31
N GLU A 141 -31.00 40.82 4.38
CA GLU A 141 -29.98 39.97 5.00
C GLU A 141 -29.59 38.81 4.07
N ARG A 142 -30.56 38.19 3.40
CA ARG A 142 -30.33 37.14 2.38
C ARG A 142 -29.57 37.66 1.16
N ILE A 143 -29.98 38.79 0.60
CA ILE A 143 -29.27 39.43 -0.53
C ILE A 143 -27.83 39.77 -0.14
N ALA A 144 -27.60 40.29 1.07
CA ALA A 144 -26.27 40.59 1.55
C ALA A 144 -25.41 39.33 1.76
N LYS A 145 -25.96 38.22 2.25
CA LYS A 145 -25.21 36.94 2.36
C LYS A 145 -24.65 36.46 1.02
N LEU A 146 -25.36 36.71 -0.08
CA LEU A 146 -24.94 36.34 -1.44
C LEU A 146 -23.95 37.35 -2.05
N CYS A 147 -23.79 38.53 -1.45
CA CYS A 147 -22.88 39.56 -1.93
C CYS A 147 -21.48 39.40 -1.33
N ASP A 148 -20.47 39.36 -2.19
CA ASP A 148 -19.07 39.38 -1.77
C ASP A 148 -18.65 40.82 -1.39
N PHE A 149 -18.47 41.06 -0.10
CA PHE A 149 -18.04 42.35 0.44
C PHE A 149 -16.51 42.49 0.53
N ASN A 150 -15.74 41.48 0.11
CA ASN A 150 -14.29 41.59 0.11
C ASN A 150 -13.85 42.62 -0.96
N PRO A 151 -13.16 43.71 -0.57
CA PRO A 151 -12.70 44.73 -1.52
C PRO A 151 -11.69 44.17 -2.54
N LYS A 152 -11.01 43.07 -2.22
CA LYS A 152 -10.06 42.40 -3.13
C LYS A 152 -10.70 41.38 -4.07
N ALA A 153 -11.96 41.01 -3.83
CA ALA A 153 -12.65 40.00 -4.63
C ALA A 153 -13.38 40.58 -5.86
N SER A 154 -13.14 41.86 -6.20
CA SER A 154 -13.65 42.45 -7.43
C SER A 154 -12.97 41.80 -8.64
N LYS A 155 -13.59 40.77 -9.20
CA LYS A 155 -13.10 40.01 -10.36
C LYS A 155 -13.51 40.62 -11.71
N GLY A 156 -14.20 41.76 -11.72
CA GLY A 156 -14.76 42.38 -12.93
C GLY A 156 -14.30 43.81 -13.17
N ASN A 157 -14.35 44.25 -14.43
CA ASN A 157 -13.99 45.61 -14.85
C ASN A 157 -15.01 46.70 -14.46
N LYS A 158 -16.05 46.34 -13.70
CA LYS A 158 -17.11 47.27 -13.28
C LYS A 158 -16.97 47.56 -11.79
N ASP A 159 -17.01 48.83 -11.43
CA ASP A 159 -17.05 49.22 -10.02
C ASP A 159 -18.44 48.93 -9.43
N VAL A 160 -18.49 47.92 -8.56
CA VAL A 160 -19.69 47.51 -7.83
C VAL A 160 -19.71 48.05 -6.39
N SER A 161 -18.76 48.92 -6.01
CA SER A 161 -18.62 49.43 -4.64
C SER A 161 -19.86 50.18 -4.17
N ARG A 162 -20.45 51.01 -5.05
CA ARG A 162 -21.70 51.74 -4.73
C ARG A 162 -22.87 50.77 -4.50
N MET A 163 -23.00 49.75 -5.35
CA MET A 163 -24.06 48.73 -5.21
C MET A 163 -23.90 47.96 -3.89
N ARG A 164 -22.67 47.52 -3.57
CA ARG A 164 -22.35 46.84 -2.30
C ARG A 164 -22.70 47.72 -1.10
N SER A 165 -22.31 49.01 -1.13
CA SER A 165 -22.64 49.95 -0.05
C SER A 165 -24.15 50.12 0.16
N ILE A 166 -24.93 50.19 -0.92
CA ILE A 166 -26.40 50.30 -0.85
C ILE A 166 -27.00 49.02 -0.24
N ILE A 167 -26.55 47.83 -0.67
CA ILE A 167 -27.03 46.55 -0.13
C ILE A 167 -26.71 46.44 1.38
N LEU A 168 -25.52 46.88 1.81
CA LEU A 168 -25.14 46.87 3.22
C LEU A 168 -26.00 47.82 4.06
N GLN A 169 -26.31 49.00 3.53
CA GLN A 169 -27.21 49.96 4.19
C GLN A 169 -28.62 49.38 4.34
N LEU A 170 -29.14 48.72 3.31
CA LEU A 170 -30.46 48.12 3.34
C LEU A 170 -30.54 46.91 4.29
N LYS A 171 -29.41 46.21 4.52
CA LYS A 171 -29.30 45.20 5.58
C LYS A 171 -29.35 45.83 6.99
N GLN A 172 -28.65 46.95 7.20
CA GLN A 172 -28.57 47.61 8.51
C GLN A 172 -29.83 48.40 8.87
N SER A 173 -30.55 48.91 7.88
CA SER A 173 -31.75 49.72 8.06
C SER A 173 -32.76 49.39 6.96
N PRO A 174 -33.45 48.23 7.09
CA PRO A 174 -34.45 47.83 6.12
C PRO A 174 -35.62 48.82 6.12
N PRO A 175 -36.14 49.20 4.94
CA PRO A 175 -37.31 50.07 4.86
C PRO A 175 -38.55 49.38 5.45
N PRO A 176 -39.52 50.13 5.98
CA PRO A 176 -40.75 49.54 6.52
C PRO A 176 -41.50 48.76 5.43
N VAL A 177 -41.88 47.53 5.74
CA VAL A 177 -42.61 46.65 4.82
C VAL A 177 -44.04 47.17 4.64
N THR A 178 -44.29 47.98 3.61
CA THR A 178 -45.64 48.41 3.27
C THR A 178 -46.27 47.39 2.34
N ASN A 179 -47.05 46.45 2.87
CA ASN A 179 -47.94 45.64 2.05
C ASN A 179 -49.07 46.54 1.53
N LYS A 180 -48.89 47.12 0.34
CA LYS A 180 -50.03 47.68 -0.41
C LYS A 180 -50.81 46.50 -0.98
N ALA A 181 -52.01 46.31 -0.43
CA ALA A 181 -53.03 45.38 -0.91
C ALA A 181 -53.42 45.66 -2.37
#